data_AF-A0A2H3BUT6-F1
#
_entry.id   AF-A0A2H3BUT6-F1
#
_cell.length_a   1.000
_cell.length_b   1.000
_cell.length_c   1.000
_cell.angle_alpha   90.00
_cell.angle_beta   90.00
_cell.angle_gamma   90.00
#
_symmetry.space_group_name_H-M   'P 1'
#
loop_
_entity.id
_entity.type
_entity.pdbx_description
1 polymer ?
#
loop_
_entity_poly.entity_id
_entity_poly.type
_entity_poly.pdbx_seq_one_letter_code
_entity_poly.pdbx_strand_id
1 'polypeptide(L)'
;MENHSWDSALKIFLQEMGLVQALRGFELDMLVLNPAWERETVPGALERLIENIKHLPDQEPDTLDDRKAALYTDLPPPSTLTKSISQYLSRNRARNDASNRAEFLRPPSDISCARTDAKTLNRDTQMKYDIAKNEDGPLRRTMKKRVSEEKADEAESPALSERIVNVETHLAVHYVPSPPASLPARIQFLEEHIIRLEKEYPPWAALHFNQPRRNWPPPPPSTPIIVPPHLRSREPPVASTAPQAAGGAKGKSSLTRAVMERLEVEKAMKDLGSSKPG
;
A
#
# COMPACT_ATOMS: atom_id res chain seq x y z
N MET A 1 29.19 -35.79 16.77
CA MET A 1 29.76 -34.48 17.15
C MET A 1 28.59 -33.57 17.48
N GLU A 2 28.61 -33.03 18.69
CA GLU A 2 27.50 -32.40 19.41
C GLU A 2 27.24 -30.98 18.92
N ASN A 3 26.08 -30.75 18.28
CA ASN A 3 25.61 -29.40 17.91
C ASN A 3 24.54 -28.84 18.88
N HIS A 4 24.29 -29.48 20.03
CA HIS A 4 23.17 -29.20 20.94
C HIS A 4 23.47 -28.22 22.10
N SER A 5 24.57 -27.47 22.02
CA SER A 5 25.00 -26.58 23.11
C SER A 5 24.47 -25.14 22.97
N TRP A 6 24.33 -24.66 21.73
CA TRP A 6 24.02 -23.25 21.45
C TRP A 6 22.52 -22.91 21.64
N ASP A 7 21.63 -23.84 21.30
CA ASP A 7 20.19 -23.65 21.33
C ASP A 7 19.69 -23.63 22.78
N SER A 8 20.26 -24.50 23.62
CA SER A 8 20.02 -24.49 25.07
C SER A 8 20.50 -23.19 25.71
N ALA A 9 21.69 -22.70 25.33
CA ALA A 9 22.20 -21.42 25.83
C ALA A 9 21.32 -20.22 25.41
N LEU A 10 20.83 -20.21 24.17
CA LEU A 10 19.91 -19.18 23.68
C LEU A 10 18.54 -19.23 24.34
N LYS A 11 17.98 -20.42 24.58
CA LYS A 11 16.72 -20.58 25.31
C LYS A 11 16.81 -20.02 26.72
N ILE A 12 17.86 -20.37 27.46
CA ILE A 12 18.11 -19.86 28.82
C ILE A 12 18.23 -18.34 28.79
N PHE A 13 19.02 -17.78 27.86
CA PHE A 13 19.17 -16.34 27.72
C PHE A 13 17.83 -15.60 27.45
N LEU A 14 17.04 -16.09 26.49
CA LEU A 14 15.75 -15.47 26.14
C LEU A 14 14.74 -15.57 27.28
N GLN A 15 14.79 -16.67 28.03
CA GLN A 15 13.96 -16.86 29.22
C GLN A 15 14.34 -15.91 30.35
N GLU A 16 15.65 -15.76 30.65
CA GLU A 16 16.15 -14.86 31.69
C GLU A 16 15.88 -13.38 31.38
N MET A 17 15.94 -13.00 30.11
CA MET A 17 15.59 -11.63 29.66
C MET A 17 14.09 -11.37 29.60
N GLY A 18 13.24 -12.36 29.91
CA GLY A 18 11.79 -12.22 29.87
C GLY A 18 11.24 -12.03 28.44
N LEU A 19 12.00 -12.42 27.41
CA LEU A 19 11.64 -12.28 26.00
C LEU A 19 10.76 -13.46 25.54
N VAL A 20 9.63 -13.66 26.22
CA VAL A 20 8.78 -14.86 26.08
C VAL A 20 8.29 -15.07 24.64
N GLN A 21 7.98 -14.00 23.92
CA GLN A 21 7.51 -14.09 22.52
C GLN A 21 8.64 -14.46 21.55
N ALA A 22 9.85 -13.97 21.80
CA ALA A 22 11.03 -14.33 21.00
C ALA A 22 11.47 -15.77 21.28
N LEU A 23 11.41 -16.22 22.55
CA LEU A 23 11.64 -17.62 22.93
C LEU A 23 10.66 -18.55 22.19
N ARG A 24 9.37 -18.22 22.19
CA ARG A 24 8.34 -19.01 21.51
C ARG A 24 8.56 -19.06 19.99
N GLY A 25 8.95 -17.96 19.37
CA GLY A 25 9.32 -17.92 17.95
C GLY A 25 10.54 -18.80 17.66
N PHE A 26 11.60 -18.66 18.47
CA PHE A 26 12.82 -19.45 18.35
C PHE A 26 12.58 -20.96 18.51
N GLU A 27 11.73 -21.38 19.45
CA GLU A 27 11.36 -22.78 19.62
C GLU A 27 10.59 -23.35 18.41
N LEU A 28 9.69 -22.57 17.83
CA LEU A 28 8.97 -22.96 16.62
C LEU A 28 9.92 -23.07 15.43
N ASP A 29 10.82 -22.12 15.25
CA ASP A 29 11.79 -22.13 14.15
C ASP A 29 12.80 -23.29 14.31
N MET A 30 13.21 -23.61 15.54
CA MET A 30 14.06 -24.76 15.83
C MET A 30 13.39 -26.11 15.56
N LEU A 31 12.06 -26.21 15.69
CA LEU A 31 11.31 -27.40 15.30
C LEU A 31 11.30 -27.58 13.77
N VAL A 32 11.21 -26.49 13.01
CA VAL A 32 11.25 -26.49 11.54
C VAL A 32 12.65 -26.86 11.01
N LEU A 33 13.72 -26.57 11.75
CA LEU A 33 15.09 -26.84 11.32
C LEU A 33 15.67 -28.18 11.78
N ASN A 34 14.91 -29.04 12.47
CA ASN A 34 15.41 -30.33 12.94
C ASN A 34 15.12 -31.45 11.93
N PRO A 35 16.12 -31.90 11.13
CA PRO A 35 15.92 -32.91 10.09
C PRO A 35 15.51 -34.29 10.63
N ALA A 36 15.78 -34.58 11.92
CA ALA A 36 15.31 -35.81 12.55
C ALA A 36 13.80 -35.74 12.85
N TRP A 37 13.34 -34.61 13.36
CA TRP A 37 11.92 -34.37 13.62
C TRP A 37 11.11 -34.36 12.32
N GLU A 38 11.64 -33.74 11.27
CA GLU A 38 11.03 -33.77 9.94
C GLU A 38 10.86 -35.21 9.42
N ARG A 39 11.88 -36.07 9.57
CA ARG A 39 11.81 -37.46 9.10
C ARG A 39 10.83 -38.32 9.90
N GLU A 40 10.67 -38.06 11.19
CA GLU A 40 9.86 -38.90 12.07
C GLU A 40 8.41 -38.43 12.16
N THR A 41 8.18 -37.12 12.21
CA THR A 41 6.86 -36.55 12.55
C THR A 41 6.07 -36.12 11.32
N VAL A 42 6.74 -35.60 10.30
CA VAL A 42 6.07 -35.04 9.11
C VAL A 42 5.37 -36.11 8.28
N PRO A 43 5.96 -37.30 7.99
CA PRO A 43 5.26 -38.34 7.25
C PRO A 43 3.96 -38.79 7.94
N GLY A 44 3.99 -39.03 9.25
CA GLY A 44 2.80 -39.45 9.99
C GLY A 44 1.75 -38.33 10.15
N ALA A 45 2.14 -37.06 10.10
CA ALA A 45 1.20 -35.94 10.04
C ALA A 45 0.57 -35.81 8.65
N LEU A 46 1.34 -36.02 7.59
CA LEU A 46 0.86 -36.03 6.20
C LEU A 46 -0.09 -37.21 5.93
N GLU A 47 0.21 -38.40 6.45
CA GLU A 47 -0.68 -39.56 6.36
C GLU A 47 -2.03 -39.27 7.00
N ARG A 48 -2.03 -38.72 8.23
CA ARG A 48 -3.25 -38.29 8.91
C ARG A 48 -4.01 -37.20 8.15
N LEU A 49 -3.30 -36.25 7.54
CA LEU A 49 -3.92 -35.23 6.70
C LEU A 49 -4.59 -35.86 5.47
N ILE A 50 -3.92 -36.80 4.81
CA ILE A 50 -4.45 -37.53 3.65
C ILE A 50 -5.66 -38.37 4.05
N GLU A 51 -5.62 -39.06 5.19
CA GLU A 51 -6.77 -39.80 5.73
C GLU A 51 -7.95 -38.87 6.00
N ASN A 52 -7.71 -37.73 6.65
CA ASN A 52 -8.76 -36.73 6.90
C ASN A 52 -9.35 -36.22 5.58
N ILE A 53 -8.52 -35.93 4.57
CA ILE A 53 -8.98 -35.47 3.25
C ILE A 53 -9.78 -36.57 2.52
N LYS A 54 -9.37 -37.83 2.63
CA LYS A 54 -10.11 -38.97 2.06
C LYS A 54 -11.43 -39.24 2.77
N HIS A 55 -11.52 -38.90 4.05
CA HIS A 55 -12.72 -39.02 4.87
C HIS A 55 -13.53 -37.72 4.94
N LEU A 56 -13.15 -36.66 4.22
CA LEU A 56 -14.03 -35.52 4.04
C LEU A 56 -15.28 -36.03 3.32
N PRO A 57 -16.48 -35.90 3.90
CA PRO A 57 -17.69 -36.25 3.18
C PRO A 57 -17.77 -35.40 1.92
N ASP A 58 -18.29 -35.97 0.82
CA ASP A 58 -18.77 -35.22 -0.36
C ASP A 58 -20.01 -34.39 0.02
N GLN A 59 -19.92 -33.60 1.09
CA GLN A 59 -20.90 -32.57 1.36
C GLN A 59 -20.74 -31.52 0.26
N GLU A 60 -21.86 -31.18 -0.37
CA GLU A 60 -21.93 -29.99 -1.22
C GLU A 60 -21.24 -28.83 -0.49
N PRO A 61 -20.41 -28.04 -1.19
CA PRO A 61 -19.69 -26.97 -0.54
C PRO A 61 -20.72 -26.04 0.10
N ASP A 62 -20.80 -26.06 1.44
CA ASP A 62 -21.55 -25.07 2.21
C ASP A 62 -21.31 -23.73 1.56
N THR A 63 -22.40 -23.03 1.22
CA THR A 63 -22.27 -21.79 0.49
C THR A 63 -21.37 -20.85 1.30
N LEU A 64 -20.65 -19.97 0.61
CA LEU A 64 -19.73 -19.04 1.27
C LEU A 64 -20.45 -18.25 2.39
N ASP A 65 -21.77 -18.07 2.26
CA ASP A 65 -22.61 -17.41 3.24
C ASP A 65 -22.96 -18.29 4.45
N ASP A 66 -23.10 -19.61 4.29
CA ASP A 66 -23.25 -20.56 5.41
C ASP A 66 -21.97 -20.65 6.25
N ARG A 67 -20.80 -20.67 5.58
CA ARG A 67 -19.50 -20.66 6.25
C ARG A 67 -19.25 -19.35 7.00
N LYS A 68 -19.67 -18.21 6.42
CA LYS A 68 -19.64 -16.93 7.12
C LYS A 68 -20.54 -16.96 8.34
N ALA A 69 -21.76 -17.48 8.21
CA ALA A 69 -22.72 -17.55 9.32
C ALA A 69 -22.18 -18.35 10.51
N ALA A 70 -21.53 -19.49 10.27
CA ALA A 70 -20.87 -20.30 11.31
C ALA A 70 -19.68 -19.57 11.98
N LEU A 71 -18.99 -18.69 11.26
CA LEU A 71 -17.96 -17.83 11.84
C LEU A 71 -18.55 -16.72 12.71
N TYR A 72 -19.74 -16.22 12.41
CA TYR A 72 -20.39 -15.16 13.20
C TYR A 72 -21.05 -15.64 14.49
N THR A 73 -21.34 -16.93 14.64
CA THR A 73 -22.01 -17.48 15.85
C THR A 73 -21.12 -17.47 17.09
N ASP A 74 -19.80 -17.56 16.92
CA ASP A 74 -18.84 -17.58 18.03
C ASP A 74 -18.25 -16.21 18.37
N LEU A 75 -18.59 -15.16 17.60
CA LEU A 75 -18.12 -13.82 17.93
C LEU A 75 -18.93 -13.23 19.10
N PRO A 76 -18.26 -12.56 20.06
CA PRO A 76 -18.92 -11.77 21.07
C PRO A 76 -19.88 -10.78 20.41
N PRO A 77 -21.06 -10.51 21.00
CA PRO A 77 -22.02 -9.59 20.40
C PRO A 77 -21.33 -8.25 20.13
N PRO A 78 -21.62 -7.59 19.00
CA PRO A 78 -20.87 -6.42 18.50
C PRO A 78 -20.79 -5.27 19.52
N SER A 79 -21.72 -5.22 20.47
CA SER A 79 -21.71 -4.28 21.60
C SER A 79 -20.55 -4.53 22.58
N THR A 80 -20.14 -5.78 22.81
CA THR A 80 -19.02 -6.13 23.68
C THR A 80 -17.66 -5.82 23.05
N LEU A 81 -17.52 -6.08 21.75
CA LEU A 81 -16.34 -5.68 20.98
C LEU A 81 -16.20 -4.15 20.91
N THR A 82 -17.29 -3.44 20.66
CA THR A 82 -17.27 -1.96 20.66
C THR A 82 -16.90 -1.41 22.05
N LYS A 83 -17.39 -2.03 23.13
CA LYS A 83 -17.01 -1.68 24.51
C LYS A 83 -15.53 -1.92 24.75
N SER A 84 -14.96 -3.06 24.36
CA SER A 84 -13.53 -3.34 24.58
C SER A 84 -12.62 -2.40 23.78
N ILE A 85 -12.98 -2.07 22.53
CA ILE A 85 -12.27 -1.08 21.70
C ILE A 85 -12.34 0.30 22.36
N SER A 86 -13.53 0.74 22.78
CA SER A 86 -13.69 2.04 23.43
C SER A 86 -12.91 2.12 24.76
N GLN A 87 -12.90 1.04 25.54
CA GLN A 87 -12.14 0.95 26.77
C GLN A 87 -10.63 1.03 26.49
N TYR A 88 -10.14 0.31 25.49
CA TYR A 88 -8.75 0.37 25.06
C TYR A 88 -8.36 1.79 24.62
N LEU A 89 -9.15 2.44 23.77
CA LEU A 89 -8.91 3.81 23.33
C LEU A 89 -8.94 4.80 24.49
N SER A 90 -9.86 4.64 25.44
CA SER A 90 -9.93 5.49 26.63
C SER A 90 -8.70 5.35 27.53
N ARG A 91 -8.20 4.11 27.73
CA ARG A 91 -6.96 3.84 28.48
C ARG A 91 -5.75 4.45 27.78
N ASN A 92 -5.69 4.33 26.45
CA ASN A 92 -4.58 4.86 25.67
C ASN A 92 -4.57 6.40 25.68
N ARG A 93 -5.74 7.03 25.56
CA ARG A 93 -5.90 8.48 25.74
C ARG A 93 -5.48 8.92 27.14
N ALA A 94 -5.95 8.23 28.19
CA ALA A 94 -5.58 8.55 29.56
C ALA A 94 -4.07 8.42 29.81
N ARG A 95 -3.42 7.40 29.24
CA ARG A 95 -1.97 7.21 29.32
C ARG A 95 -1.21 8.32 28.60
N ASN A 96 -1.63 8.66 27.39
CA ASN A 96 -1.03 9.74 26.60
C ASN A 96 -1.22 11.09 27.29
N ASP A 97 -2.42 11.36 27.82
CA ASP A 97 -2.71 12.58 28.57
C ASP A 97 -1.88 12.64 29.84
N ALA A 98 -1.72 11.54 30.58
CA ALA A 98 -0.86 11.49 31.76
C ALA A 98 0.61 11.73 31.40
N SER A 99 1.11 11.11 30.33
CA SER A 99 2.48 11.30 29.83
C SER A 99 2.70 12.75 29.39
N ASN A 100 1.80 13.29 28.58
CA ASN A 100 1.85 14.66 28.09
C ASN A 100 1.76 15.66 29.26
N ARG A 101 0.93 15.41 30.27
CA ARG A 101 0.86 16.27 31.46
C ARG A 101 2.16 16.21 32.26
N ALA A 102 2.74 15.02 32.45
CA ALA A 102 4.00 14.87 33.17
C ALA A 102 5.20 15.51 32.45
N GLU A 103 5.21 15.47 31.11
CA GLU A 103 6.27 16.04 30.29
C GLU A 103 6.12 17.55 30.10
N PHE A 104 4.92 18.01 29.75
CA PHE A 104 4.68 19.38 29.28
C PHE A 104 4.06 20.31 30.29
N LEU A 105 3.47 19.82 31.39
CA LEU A 105 2.86 20.67 32.42
C LEU A 105 3.62 20.58 33.74
N ARG A 106 3.71 21.70 34.45
CA ARG A 106 4.17 21.69 35.84
C ARG A 106 3.06 21.13 36.75
N PRO A 107 3.40 20.38 37.81
CA PRO A 107 2.41 20.00 38.81
C PRO A 107 1.80 21.27 39.42
N PRO A 108 0.50 21.27 39.76
CA PRO A 108 -0.14 22.42 40.37
C PRO A 108 0.60 22.75 41.67
N SER A 109 1.20 23.93 41.72
CA SER A 109 1.79 24.54 42.91
C SER A 109 0.99 25.78 43.27
N ASP A 110 1.07 26.23 44.52
CA ASP A 110 0.25 27.33 45.04
C ASP A 110 0.46 28.70 44.36
N ILE A 111 1.37 28.78 43.39
CA ILE A 111 1.86 30.03 42.79
C ILE A 111 1.18 30.34 41.44
N SER A 112 0.64 29.33 40.74
CA SER A 112 0.04 29.52 39.41
C SER A 112 -1.29 28.79 39.28
N CYS A 113 -2.38 29.56 39.27
CA CYS A 113 -3.74 29.08 38.97
C CYS A 113 -4.04 29.04 37.46
N ALA A 114 -3.01 29.11 36.60
CA ALA A 114 -3.19 29.04 35.17
C ALA A 114 -3.53 27.59 34.77
N ARG A 115 -4.59 27.41 33.99
CA ARG A 115 -5.06 26.09 33.51
C ARG A 115 -4.03 25.33 32.65
N THR A 116 -2.94 26.01 32.23
CA THR A 116 -1.84 25.46 31.43
C THR A 116 -0.52 26.13 31.83
N ASP A 117 0.09 25.72 32.96
CA ASP A 117 1.47 26.13 33.27
C ASP A 117 2.45 25.20 32.54
N ALA A 118 2.83 25.60 31.34
CA ALA A 118 3.70 24.81 30.47
C ALA A 118 5.13 24.77 31.03
N LYS A 119 5.72 23.58 31.09
CA LYS A 119 7.13 23.39 31.43
C LYS A 119 7.99 24.01 30.33
N THR A 120 8.99 24.79 30.73
CA THR A 120 10.01 25.31 29.81
C THR A 120 10.81 24.14 29.24
N LEU A 121 10.53 23.76 27.99
CA LEU A 121 11.24 22.69 27.30
C LEU A 121 12.64 23.17 26.92
N ASN A 122 13.65 22.41 27.34
CA ASN A 122 15.02 22.65 26.93
C ASN A 122 15.24 22.02 25.54
N ARG A 123 15.11 22.84 24.50
CA ARG A 123 15.17 22.39 23.09
C ARG A 123 16.51 21.75 22.72
N ASP A 124 17.58 22.12 23.41
CA ASP A 124 18.94 21.64 23.15
C ASP A 124 19.14 20.18 23.60
N THR A 125 18.35 19.70 24.57
CA THR A 125 18.41 18.33 25.08
C THR A 125 17.45 17.38 24.38
N GLN A 126 16.35 17.89 23.81
CA GLN A 126 15.30 17.10 23.16
C GLN A 126 15.46 16.98 21.63
N MET A 127 16.24 17.88 21.02
CA MET A 127 16.68 17.74 19.61
C MET A 127 17.84 16.74 19.53
N LYS A 128 17.58 15.44 19.77
CA LYS A 128 18.48 14.41 19.24
C LYS A 128 18.35 14.48 17.72
N TYR A 129 19.34 15.08 17.09
CA TYR A 129 19.49 15.06 15.66
C TYR A 129 19.76 13.63 15.22
N ASP A 130 18.70 12.87 14.92
CA ASP A 130 18.81 11.69 14.05
C ASP A 130 19.08 12.21 12.63
N ILE A 131 20.30 12.70 12.40
CA ILE A 131 20.80 12.97 11.05
C ILE A 131 21.05 11.59 10.44
N ALA A 132 20.02 11.06 9.79
CA ALA A 132 20.23 10.06 8.76
C ALA A 132 21.12 10.70 7.70
N LYS A 133 22.40 10.34 7.67
CA LYS A 133 23.29 10.65 6.55
C LYS A 133 22.83 9.85 5.35
N ASN A 134 21.78 10.33 4.69
CA ASN A 134 21.51 9.92 3.33
C ASN A 134 22.60 10.58 2.48
N GLU A 135 23.58 9.78 2.05
CA GLU A 135 24.60 10.16 1.06
C GLU A 135 23.96 10.68 -0.25
N ASP A 136 22.65 10.47 -0.43
CA ASP A 136 21.87 10.96 -1.56
C ASP A 136 20.84 12.01 -1.14
N GLY A 137 21.33 13.26 -1.07
CA GLY A 137 20.51 14.44 -0.83
C GLY A 137 19.76 14.91 -2.09
N PRO A 138 18.63 15.64 -1.94
CA PRO A 138 17.83 16.17 -3.05
C PRO A 138 18.63 17.05 -4.03
N LEU A 139 19.73 17.65 -3.54
CA LEU A 139 20.60 18.54 -4.30
C LEU A 139 21.40 17.81 -5.40
N ARG A 140 21.69 16.51 -5.24
CA ARG A 140 22.34 15.70 -6.28
C ARG A 140 21.44 15.48 -7.49
N ARG A 141 20.11 15.52 -7.31
CA ARG A 141 19.14 15.38 -8.42
C ARG A 141 19.05 16.63 -9.30
N THR A 142 19.41 17.80 -8.79
CA THR A 142 19.26 19.07 -9.53
C THR A 142 20.53 19.54 -10.25
N MET A 143 21.69 18.91 -10.01
CA MET A 143 22.93 19.23 -10.72
C MET A 143 23.41 18.08 -11.61
N LYS A 144 22.54 17.56 -12.49
CA LYS A 144 23.02 16.75 -13.61
C LYS A 144 23.62 17.68 -14.66
N LYS A 145 24.93 17.86 -14.54
CA LYS A 145 25.88 18.39 -15.52
C LYS A 145 25.51 17.87 -16.92
N ARG A 146 25.13 18.77 -17.83
CA ARG A 146 25.17 18.52 -19.28
C ARG A 146 26.63 18.29 -19.65
N VAL A 147 27.02 17.07 -19.99
CA VAL A 147 28.03 16.69 -21.01
C VAL A 147 28.10 15.16 -21.06
N SER A 148 28.26 14.67 -22.29
CA SER A 148 28.51 13.32 -22.80
C SER A 148 27.33 12.34 -22.87
N GLU A 149 26.77 12.29 -24.08
CA GLU A 149 26.25 11.09 -24.72
C GLU A 149 27.23 9.92 -24.49
N GLU A 150 26.78 8.90 -23.76
CA GLU A 150 27.13 7.48 -23.93
C GLU A 150 26.42 6.68 -22.84
N LYS A 151 25.52 5.79 -23.29
CA LYS A 151 24.98 4.60 -22.61
C LYS A 151 24.78 4.71 -21.09
N ALA A 152 23.67 5.31 -20.69
CA ALA A 152 23.03 4.94 -19.44
C ALA A 152 21.89 3.99 -19.80
N ASP A 153 22.08 2.70 -19.53
CA ASP A 153 20.98 1.75 -19.35
C ASP A 153 20.06 2.34 -18.29
N GLU A 154 19.01 2.98 -18.79
CA GLU A 154 18.01 3.69 -18.04
C GLU A 154 17.19 2.64 -17.33
N ALA A 155 17.59 2.35 -16.08
CA ALA A 155 16.92 1.51 -15.09
C ALA A 155 15.47 1.20 -15.48
N GLU A 156 15.33 0.10 -16.23
CA GLU A 156 14.06 -0.40 -16.71
C GLU A 156 13.23 -0.68 -15.46
N SER A 157 12.23 0.15 -15.19
CA SER A 157 11.40 -0.06 -14.02
C SER A 157 10.70 -1.40 -14.23
N PRO A 158 10.99 -2.46 -13.43
CA PRO A 158 10.50 -3.81 -13.73
C PRO A 158 8.97 -3.85 -13.80
N ALA A 159 8.31 -2.97 -13.04
CA ALA A 159 6.86 -2.77 -13.07
C ALA A 159 6.33 -2.26 -14.42
N LEU A 160 7.08 -1.44 -15.17
CA LEU A 160 6.68 -0.99 -16.51
C LEU A 160 6.83 -2.11 -17.54
N SER A 161 7.92 -2.88 -17.45
CA SER A 161 8.15 -4.02 -18.33
C SER A 161 7.07 -5.09 -18.15
N GLU A 162 6.68 -5.41 -16.91
CA GLU A 162 5.56 -6.32 -16.62
C GLU A 162 4.24 -5.83 -17.23
N ARG A 163 3.93 -4.52 -17.08
CA ARG A 163 2.73 -3.93 -17.66
C ARG A 163 2.69 -4.05 -19.18
N ILE A 164 3.84 -3.87 -19.85
CA ILE A 164 3.93 -4.03 -21.30
C ILE A 164 3.73 -5.49 -21.71
N VAL A 165 4.29 -6.45 -20.96
CA VAL A 165 4.05 -7.89 -21.19
C VAL A 165 2.56 -8.23 -21.07
N ASN A 166 1.86 -7.65 -20.10
CA ASN A 166 0.40 -7.83 -19.97
C ASN A 166 -0.34 -7.29 -21.19
N VAL A 167 0.05 -6.11 -21.70
CA VAL A 167 -0.54 -5.54 -22.93
C VAL A 167 -0.24 -6.41 -24.15
N GLU A 168 0.99 -6.89 -24.31
CA GLU A 168 1.38 -7.82 -25.38
C GLU A 168 0.55 -9.11 -25.34
N THR A 169 0.32 -9.65 -24.14
CA THR A 169 -0.52 -10.84 -23.93
C THR A 169 -1.98 -10.57 -24.29
N HIS A 170 -2.53 -9.42 -23.89
CA HIS A 170 -3.90 -9.02 -24.22
C HIS A 170 -4.11 -8.78 -25.72
N LEU A 171 -3.08 -8.29 -26.42
CA LEU A 171 -3.10 -8.10 -27.88
C LEU A 171 -2.63 -9.35 -28.66
N ALA A 172 -2.26 -10.44 -27.97
CA ALA A 172 -1.70 -11.66 -28.55
C ALA A 172 -0.50 -11.42 -29.50
N VAL A 173 0.35 -10.45 -29.16
CA VAL A 173 1.53 -10.08 -29.95
C VAL A 173 2.73 -10.92 -29.51
N HIS A 174 3.47 -11.47 -30.47
CA HIS A 174 4.75 -12.15 -30.25
C HIS A 174 5.79 -11.62 -31.24
N TYR A 175 7.01 -11.36 -30.75
CA TYR A 175 8.11 -10.90 -31.59
C TYR A 175 8.96 -12.07 -32.06
N VAL A 176 9.40 -12.02 -33.33
CA VAL A 176 10.28 -13.02 -33.94
C VAL A 176 11.44 -12.28 -34.61
N PRO A 177 12.71 -12.70 -34.43
CA PRO A 177 13.19 -13.85 -33.63
C PRO A 177 13.26 -13.59 -32.12
N SER A 178 13.34 -12.32 -31.70
CA SER A 178 13.40 -11.93 -30.28
C SER A 178 12.73 -10.57 -30.06
N PRO A 179 12.29 -10.26 -28.83
CA PRO A 179 11.68 -8.97 -28.52
C PRO A 179 12.69 -7.81 -28.64
N PRO A 180 12.23 -6.58 -28.95
CA PRO A 180 13.06 -5.38 -28.96
C PRO A 180 13.68 -5.12 -27.58
N ALA A 181 14.96 -4.76 -27.55
CA ALA A 181 15.72 -4.55 -26.31
C ALA A 181 15.29 -3.27 -25.55
N SER A 182 14.68 -2.30 -26.22
CA SER A 182 14.26 -1.04 -25.60
C SER A 182 12.75 -0.96 -25.43
N LEU A 183 12.32 -0.52 -24.24
CA LEU A 183 10.93 -0.21 -23.91
C LEU A 183 10.25 0.70 -24.95
N PRO A 184 10.84 1.85 -25.38
CA PRO A 184 10.20 2.70 -26.39
C PRO A 184 9.99 1.98 -27.73
N ALA A 185 10.90 1.10 -28.14
CA ALA A 185 10.70 0.32 -29.37
C ALA A 185 9.53 -0.65 -29.23
N ARG A 186 9.38 -1.33 -28.08
CA ARG A 186 8.23 -2.21 -27.81
C ARG A 186 6.90 -1.45 -27.89
N ILE A 187 6.82 -0.26 -27.27
CA ILE A 187 5.62 0.59 -27.35
C ILE A 187 5.33 0.96 -28.82
N GLN A 188 6.35 1.37 -29.58
CA GLN A 188 6.18 1.72 -30.99
C GLN A 188 5.60 0.54 -31.80
N PHE A 189 6.10 -0.68 -31.61
CA PHE A 189 5.56 -1.86 -32.32
C PHE A 189 4.11 -2.17 -31.94
N LEU A 190 3.73 -1.98 -30.68
CA LEU A 190 2.34 -2.15 -30.23
C LEU A 190 1.42 -1.09 -30.85
N GLU A 191 1.86 0.17 -30.89
CA GLU A 191 1.11 1.24 -31.54
C GLU A 191 0.92 0.96 -33.04
N GLU A 192 1.98 0.58 -33.74
CA GLU A 192 1.90 0.20 -35.16
C GLU A 192 0.96 -0.99 -35.39
N HIS A 193 0.95 -1.96 -34.47
CA HIS A 193 0.05 -3.10 -34.54
C HIS A 193 -1.42 -2.68 -34.36
N ILE A 194 -1.73 -1.82 -33.39
CA ILE A 194 -3.09 -1.28 -33.19
C ILE A 194 -3.54 -0.50 -34.43
N ILE A 195 -2.69 0.38 -34.98
CA ILE A 195 -2.98 1.14 -36.20
C ILE A 195 -3.25 0.20 -37.38
N ARG A 196 -2.52 -0.91 -37.48
CA ARG A 196 -2.74 -1.92 -38.52
C ARG A 196 -4.09 -2.61 -38.37
N LEU A 197 -4.47 -3.00 -37.15
CA LEU A 197 -5.78 -3.57 -36.85
C LEU A 197 -6.91 -2.61 -37.22
N GLU A 198 -6.75 -1.31 -36.93
CA GLU A 198 -7.73 -0.29 -37.32
C GLU A 198 -7.90 -0.17 -38.84
N LYS A 199 -6.82 -0.31 -39.61
CA LYS A 199 -6.84 -0.21 -41.07
C LYS A 199 -7.36 -1.48 -41.74
N GLU A 200 -6.93 -2.65 -41.29
CA GLU A 200 -7.24 -3.94 -41.92
C GLU A 200 -8.61 -4.48 -41.51
N TYR A 201 -9.05 -4.21 -40.28
CA TYR A 201 -10.34 -4.67 -39.76
C TYR A 201 -11.17 -3.53 -39.16
N PRO A 202 -11.58 -2.52 -39.97
CA PRO A 202 -12.32 -1.35 -39.46
C PRO A 202 -13.58 -1.69 -38.66
N PRO A 203 -14.44 -2.66 -39.07
CA PRO A 203 -15.64 -3.00 -38.30
C PRO A 203 -15.33 -3.60 -36.92
N TRP A 204 -14.31 -4.45 -36.82
CA TRP A 204 -13.89 -5.07 -35.57
C TRP A 204 -13.23 -4.03 -34.66
N ALA A 205 -12.32 -3.23 -35.20
CA ALA A 205 -11.65 -2.17 -34.48
C ALA A 205 -12.63 -1.10 -33.98
N ALA A 206 -13.70 -0.81 -34.71
CA ALA A 206 -14.76 0.06 -34.22
C ALA A 206 -15.44 -0.52 -32.96
N LEU A 207 -15.60 -1.84 -32.83
CA LEU A 207 -16.20 -2.40 -31.61
C LEU A 207 -15.30 -2.22 -30.38
N HIS A 208 -13.98 -2.34 -30.57
CA HIS A 208 -13.01 -2.47 -29.47
C HIS A 208 -12.18 -1.21 -29.19
N PHE A 209 -12.02 -0.30 -30.16
CA PHE A 209 -11.19 0.89 -30.07
C PHE A 209 -11.98 2.18 -30.33
N ASN A 210 -11.46 3.29 -29.79
CA ASN A 210 -12.03 4.61 -30.02
C ASN A 210 -11.37 5.27 -31.24
N GLN A 211 -12.00 5.14 -32.40
CA GLN A 211 -11.45 5.61 -33.67
C GLN A 211 -11.75 7.10 -33.92
N PRO A 212 -10.80 7.87 -34.50
CA PRO A 212 -11.06 9.22 -34.92
C PRO A 212 -12.10 9.25 -36.06
N ARG A 213 -13.08 10.16 -35.97
CA ARG A 213 -14.16 10.37 -36.98
C ARG A 213 -15.15 9.20 -37.12
N ARG A 214 -15.39 8.48 -36.03
CA ARG A 214 -16.38 7.39 -36.00
C ARG A 214 -17.81 7.92 -36.00
N ASN A 215 -18.59 7.48 -36.99
CA ASN A 215 -20.02 7.84 -37.12
C ASN A 215 -20.96 6.67 -36.76
N TRP A 216 -20.49 5.41 -36.84
CA TRP A 216 -21.27 4.21 -36.50
C TRP A 216 -20.34 2.99 -36.30
N PRO A 217 -20.55 2.09 -35.31
CA PRO A 217 -21.51 2.15 -34.19
C PRO A 217 -21.22 3.35 -33.26
N PRO A 218 -22.12 3.75 -32.35
CA PRO A 218 -21.81 4.79 -31.37
C PRO A 218 -20.58 4.40 -30.53
N PRO A 219 -19.74 5.37 -30.12
CA PRO A 219 -18.56 5.08 -29.31
C PRO A 219 -18.98 4.43 -27.98
N PRO A 220 -18.21 3.44 -27.47
CA PRO A 220 -18.47 2.91 -26.15
C PRO A 220 -18.39 4.04 -25.10
N PRO A 221 -19.20 3.98 -24.03
CA PRO A 221 -19.15 4.99 -22.98
C PRO A 221 -17.74 5.05 -22.40
N SER A 222 -17.16 6.26 -22.33
CA SER A 222 -15.84 6.45 -21.73
C SER A 222 -15.90 6.02 -20.26
N THR A 223 -15.06 5.06 -19.86
CA THR A 223 -14.94 4.64 -18.46
C THR A 223 -14.02 5.63 -17.73
N PRO A 224 -14.55 6.49 -16.83
CA PRO A 224 -13.72 7.47 -16.16
C PRO A 224 -12.79 6.78 -15.17
N ILE A 225 -11.48 6.96 -15.33
CA ILE A 225 -10.49 6.53 -14.34
C ILE A 225 -10.25 7.70 -13.40
N ILE A 226 -10.78 7.62 -12.18
CA ILE A 226 -10.58 8.66 -11.16
C ILE A 226 -9.14 8.57 -10.67
N VAL A 227 -8.30 9.50 -11.12
CA VAL A 227 -6.91 9.59 -10.65
C VAL A 227 -6.88 10.27 -9.28
N PRO A 228 -6.31 9.61 -8.24
CA PRO A 228 -6.16 10.20 -6.91
C PRO A 228 -5.38 11.52 -6.96
N PRO A 229 -5.73 12.52 -6.12
CA PRO A 229 -5.12 13.86 -6.18
C PRO A 229 -3.60 13.89 -6.05
N HIS A 230 -3.01 12.90 -5.36
CA HIS A 230 -1.56 12.79 -5.16
C HIS A 230 -0.80 12.24 -6.37
N LEU A 231 -1.51 11.70 -7.37
CA LEU A 231 -0.96 11.19 -8.63
C LEU A 231 -1.22 12.13 -9.81
N ARG A 232 -1.95 13.23 -9.59
CA ARG A 232 -2.18 14.25 -10.63
C ARG A 232 -0.92 15.07 -10.83
N SER A 233 -0.56 15.33 -12.09
CA SER A 233 0.45 16.33 -12.42
C SER A 233 -0.01 17.68 -11.88
N ARG A 234 0.81 18.33 -11.06
CA ARG A 234 0.52 19.67 -10.55
C ARG A 234 0.73 20.65 -11.69
N GLU A 235 -0.33 20.96 -12.43
CA GLU A 235 -0.29 22.08 -13.37
C GLU A 235 0.14 23.36 -12.63
N PRO A 236 1.10 24.13 -13.17
CA PRO A 236 1.37 25.46 -12.65
C PRO A 236 0.09 26.29 -12.82
N PRO A 237 -0.38 27.00 -11.79
CA PRO A 237 -1.58 27.81 -11.90
C PRO A 237 -1.37 28.86 -12.98
N VAL A 238 -2.20 28.79 -14.03
CA VAL A 238 -2.32 29.86 -15.02
C VAL A 238 -2.67 31.14 -14.26
N ALA A 239 -1.81 32.14 -14.39
CA ALA A 239 -1.86 33.38 -13.65
C ALA A 239 -3.22 34.08 -13.80
N SER A 240 -4.06 33.98 -12.77
CA SER A 240 -5.11 34.95 -12.51
C SER A 240 -4.61 35.86 -11.38
N THR A 241 -4.33 37.09 -11.76
CA THR A 241 -3.87 38.20 -10.93
C THR A 241 -4.89 38.58 -9.85
N ALA A 242 -4.57 38.36 -8.57
CA ALA A 242 -4.99 39.16 -7.40
C ALA A 242 -4.32 38.65 -6.11
N PRO A 243 -4.14 39.51 -5.07
CA PRO A 243 -2.90 39.55 -4.31
C PRO A 243 -2.83 38.66 -3.07
N GLN A 244 -1.58 38.45 -2.66
CA GLN A 244 -1.09 37.72 -1.50
C GLN A 244 -1.75 38.18 -0.18
N ALA A 245 -2.12 37.20 0.63
CA ALA A 245 -2.14 37.34 2.08
C ALA A 245 -1.31 36.19 2.69
N ALA A 246 -0.20 36.55 3.31
CA ALA A 246 0.61 35.67 4.13
C ALA A 246 -0.20 35.18 5.34
N GLY A 247 -0.25 33.87 5.56
CA GLY A 247 -0.96 33.28 6.70
C GLY A 247 -0.75 31.79 6.83
N GLY A 248 0.12 31.43 7.78
CA GLY A 248 0.32 30.11 8.43
C GLY A 248 -0.29 28.86 7.80
N ALA A 249 0.57 27.94 7.36
CA ALA A 249 0.25 26.56 7.07
C ALA A 249 -0.27 25.84 8.33
N LYS A 250 -1.56 26.01 8.65
CA LYS A 250 -2.30 25.12 9.53
C LYS A 250 -2.57 23.83 8.77
N GLY A 251 -2.03 22.72 9.26
CA GLY A 251 -2.28 21.38 8.74
C GLY A 251 -3.78 21.15 8.60
N LYS A 252 -4.25 21.08 7.35
CA LYS A 252 -5.64 20.73 7.04
C LYS A 252 -5.84 19.30 7.53
N SER A 253 -6.77 19.13 8.47
CA SER A 253 -7.07 17.83 9.06
C SER A 253 -7.42 16.80 7.97
N SER A 254 -7.13 15.51 8.21
CA SER A 254 -7.48 14.42 7.28
C SER A 254 -8.98 14.43 6.92
N LEU A 255 -9.83 14.84 7.85
CA LEU A 255 -11.25 15.05 7.63
C LEU A 255 -11.51 16.14 6.57
N THR A 256 -10.86 17.29 6.69
CA THR A 256 -10.98 18.38 5.72
C THR A 256 -10.51 17.96 4.33
N ARG A 257 -9.44 17.13 4.26
CA ARG A 257 -8.96 16.58 2.99
C ARG A 257 -9.95 15.60 2.36
N ALA A 258 -10.49 14.67 3.16
CA ALA A 258 -11.46 13.67 2.69
C ALA A 258 -12.78 14.31 2.24
N VAL A 259 -13.24 15.38 2.91
CA VAL A 259 -14.44 16.13 2.51
C VAL A 259 -14.23 16.84 1.17
N MET A 260 -13.07 17.48 0.97
CA MET A 260 -12.75 18.12 -0.31
C MET A 260 -12.64 17.09 -1.44
N GLU A 261 -12.03 15.93 -1.18
CA GLU A 261 -11.94 14.83 -2.14
C GLU A 261 -13.32 14.30 -2.55
N ARG A 262 -14.24 14.14 -1.59
CA ARG A 262 -15.61 13.70 -1.87
C ARG A 262 -16.38 14.71 -2.72
N LEU A 263 -16.22 16.01 -2.44
CA LEU A 263 -16.84 17.08 -3.23
C LEU A 263 -16.29 17.13 -4.67
N GLU A 264 -14.99 16.88 -4.85
CA GLU A 264 -14.39 16.80 -6.18
C GLU A 264 -14.89 15.58 -6.96
N VAL A 265 -15.01 14.42 -6.31
CA VAL A 265 -15.58 13.21 -6.94
C VAL A 265 -17.04 13.43 -7.33
N GLU A 266 -17.83 14.05 -6.47
CA GLU A 266 -19.23 14.37 -6.75
C GLU A 266 -19.37 15.38 -7.90
N LYS A 267 -18.48 16.37 -7.96
CA LYS A 267 -18.40 17.31 -9.10
C LYS A 267 -18.04 16.59 -10.40
N ALA A 268 -17.04 15.71 -10.38
CA ALA A 268 -16.65 14.93 -11.56
C ALA A 268 -17.78 14.01 -12.04
N MET A 269 -18.53 13.38 -11.13
CA MET A 269 -19.70 12.57 -11.47
C MET A 269 -20.84 13.41 -12.07
N LYS A 270 -21.04 14.64 -11.56
CA LYS A 270 -22.05 15.55 -12.10
C LYS A 270 -21.69 16.04 -13.51
N ASP A 271 -20.42 16.35 -13.75
CA ASP A 271 -19.93 16.75 -15.08
C ASP A 271 -20.12 15.60 -16.10
N LEU A 272 -19.84 14.34 -15.69
CA LEU A 272 -20.12 13.14 -16.50
C LEU A 272 -21.62 12.91 -16.78
N GLY A 273 -22.50 13.24 -15.84
CA GLY A 273 -23.95 13.14 -16.02
C GLY A 273 -24.53 14.20 -16.97
N SER A 274 -23.82 15.31 -17.18
CA SER A 274 -24.24 16.42 -18.05
C SER A 274 -23.82 16.24 -19.51
N SER A 275 -22.86 15.36 -19.81
CA SER A 275 -22.45 15.03 -21.18
C SER A 275 -23.33 13.92 -21.78
N LYS A 276 -24.62 14.17 -21.95
CA LYS A 276 -25.43 13.38 -22.90
C LYS A 276 -25.23 13.98 -24.30
N PRO A 277 -24.86 13.19 -25.31
CA PRO A 277 -24.79 13.68 -26.69
C PRO A 277 -26.21 13.97 -27.17
N GLY A 278 -26.42 15.18 -27.70
CA GLY A 278 -27.53 15.49 -28.62
C GLY A 278 -27.21 15.02 -30.03
#